data_AF-A0A959C3D5-F1
#
_entry.id   AF-A0A959C3D5-F1
#
_cell.length_a   1.000
_cell.length_b   1.000
_cell.length_c   1.000
_cell.angle_alpha   90.00
_cell.angle_beta   90.00
_cell.angle_gamma   90.00
#
_symmetry.space_group_name_H-M   'P 1'
#
loop_
_entity.id
_entity.type
_entity.pdbx_description
1 polymer ?
#
loop_
_entity_poly.entity_id
_entity_poly.type
_entity_poly.pdbx_seq_one_letter_code
_entity_poly.pdbx_strand_id
1 'polypeptide(L)'
;MLLYVLLFGALMGCNKAEPAITSAGPEDLIGFWKLENWLEDNNTSFIAVPSDAGLEIYEKSQMMEFRSDGFFRQFFWNWCGTPPVIPSDWMPGQWQELSEGHIEVQFSEAVTPRHFEIIELNETHLVIHWID
;
A
#
# COMPACT_ATOMS: atom_id res chain seq x y z
N MET A 1 45.54 -38.49 28.06
CA MET A 1 44.86 -39.72 27.59
C MET A 1 43.36 -39.48 27.72
N LEU A 2 42.63 -39.58 26.59
CA LEU A 2 41.16 -39.41 26.38
C LEU A 2 40.60 -38.01 26.73
N LEU A 3 40.19 -37.13 25.82
CA LEU A 3 39.40 -37.23 24.56
C LEU A 3 38.03 -37.90 24.76
N TYR A 4 36.97 -37.09 24.90
CA TYR A 4 35.65 -37.41 24.39
C TYR A 4 35.00 -36.14 23.82
N VAL A 5 34.93 -36.16 22.50
CA VAL A 5 34.09 -35.33 21.64
C VAL A 5 32.65 -35.80 21.82
N LEU A 6 31.72 -34.87 22.04
CA LEU A 6 30.29 -35.11 21.79
C LEU A 6 29.82 -34.07 20.77
N LEU A 7 30.00 -34.43 19.50
CA LEU A 7 29.16 -33.99 18.40
C LEU A 7 27.80 -34.69 18.56
N PHE A 8 26.74 -33.92 18.73
CA PHE A 8 25.42 -34.29 18.23
C PHE A 8 24.88 -33.12 17.44
N GLY A 9 24.85 -33.30 16.12
CA GLY A 9 24.08 -32.45 15.25
C GLY A 9 22.58 -32.74 15.42
N ALA A 10 21.79 -31.68 15.33
CA ALA A 10 20.41 -31.77 14.90
C ALA A 10 20.16 -30.60 13.96
N LEU A 11 19.96 -30.95 12.68
CA LEU A 11 19.31 -30.12 11.68
C LEU A 11 17.95 -29.66 12.23
N MET A 12 17.70 -28.36 12.24
CA MET A 12 16.34 -27.84 12.05
C MET A 12 16.42 -26.68 11.08
N GLY A 13 15.78 -26.91 9.94
CA GLY A 13 15.25 -25.97 8.95
C GLY A 13 16.01 -24.66 8.71
N CYS A 14 16.29 -24.39 7.44
CA CYS A 14 15.98 -23.05 6.94
C CYS A 14 14.51 -22.79 7.27
N ASN A 15 14.24 -22.18 8.42
CA ASN A 15 13.07 -21.35 8.52
C ASN A 15 13.32 -20.30 7.44
N LYS A 16 12.63 -20.43 6.29
CA LYS A 16 12.19 -19.22 5.60
C LYS A 16 11.58 -18.42 6.74
N ALA A 17 12.22 -17.32 7.13
CA ALA A 17 11.53 -16.34 7.91
C ALA A 17 10.28 -16.04 7.08
N GLU A 18 9.14 -16.54 7.54
CA GLU A 18 7.88 -15.96 7.13
C GLU A 18 8.09 -14.47 7.34
N PRO A 19 7.82 -13.62 6.32
CA PRO A 19 7.90 -12.19 6.56
C PRO A 19 7.09 -11.96 7.82
N ALA A 20 7.72 -11.37 8.83
CA ALA A 20 7.00 -10.93 10.00
C ALA A 20 5.90 -10.07 9.42
N ILE A 21 4.67 -10.55 9.48
CA ILE A 21 3.50 -9.74 9.23
C ILE A 21 3.57 -8.77 10.38
N THR A 22 4.28 -7.66 10.17
CA THR A 22 4.21 -6.50 11.02
C THR A 22 2.73 -6.22 11.07
N SER A 23 2.15 -6.36 12.27
CA SER A 23 0.79 -5.95 12.60
C SER A 23 0.73 -4.45 12.35
N ALA A 24 0.66 -4.09 11.07
CA ALA A 24 0.59 -2.74 10.61
C ALA A 24 -0.85 -2.32 10.78
N GLY A 25 -1.10 -1.47 11.76
CA GLY A 25 -2.43 -0.97 12.02
C GLY A 25 -2.84 0.00 10.91
N PRO A 26 -4.12 0.38 10.84
CA PRO A 26 -4.58 1.44 9.94
C PRO A 26 -3.80 2.77 10.14
N GLU A 27 -3.16 2.99 11.29
CA GLU A 27 -2.26 4.12 11.53
C GLU A 27 -0.99 4.12 10.64
N ASP A 28 -0.54 2.95 10.19
CA ASP A 28 0.65 2.83 9.33
C ASP A 28 0.33 3.17 7.87
N LEU A 29 -0.96 3.27 7.51
CA LEU A 29 -1.38 3.80 6.21
C LEU A 29 -1.20 5.31 6.10
N ILE A 30 -1.11 6.03 7.22
CA ILE A 30 -1.07 7.49 7.23
C ILE A 30 0.17 7.99 6.51
N GLY A 31 -0.05 8.74 5.43
CA GLY A 31 1.02 9.24 4.58
C GLY A 31 0.67 9.19 3.10
N PHE A 32 1.70 9.32 2.27
CA PHE A 32 1.56 9.31 0.82
C PHE A 32 2.10 8.02 0.22
N TRP A 33 1.33 7.46 -0.71
CA TRP A 33 1.62 6.21 -1.39
C TRP A 33 1.58 6.43 -2.88
N LYS A 34 2.70 6.18 -3.56
CA LYS A 34 2.80 6.30 -5.01
C LYS A 34 2.81 4.92 -5.64
N LEU A 35 2.04 4.75 -6.72
CA LEU A 35 1.99 3.49 -7.46
C LEU A 35 3.39 3.10 -7.91
N GLU A 36 3.75 1.88 -7.55
CA GLU A 36 4.98 1.24 -7.99
C GLU A 36 4.67 0.29 -9.15
N ASN A 37 3.78 -0.69 -8.93
CA ASN A 37 3.40 -1.68 -9.94
C ASN A 37 1.94 -2.15 -9.81
N TRP A 38 1.37 -2.53 -10.95
CA TRP A 38 0.18 -3.38 -11.00
C TRP A 38 0.62 -4.84 -10.96
N LEU A 39 0.09 -5.60 -10.02
CA LEU A 39 0.43 -7.01 -9.81
C LEU A 39 -0.68 -7.92 -10.36
N GLU A 40 -0.45 -9.22 -10.34
CA GLU A 40 -1.46 -10.23 -10.70
C GLU A 40 -2.60 -10.24 -9.67
N ASP A 41 -3.74 -10.83 -10.05
CA ASP A 41 -4.90 -11.04 -9.17
C ASP A 41 -5.43 -9.76 -8.49
N ASN A 42 -5.61 -8.68 -9.26
CA ASN A 42 -6.10 -7.38 -8.77
C ASN A 42 -5.25 -6.74 -7.64
N ASN A 43 -4.02 -7.21 -7.43
CA ASN A 43 -3.12 -6.64 -6.46
C ASN A 43 -2.40 -5.40 -7.02
N THR A 44 -2.11 -4.42 -6.18
CA THR A 44 -1.39 -3.20 -6.56
C THR A 44 -0.36 -2.86 -5.50
N SER A 45 0.89 -2.62 -5.90
CA SER A 45 1.96 -2.19 -4.99
C SER A 45 2.19 -0.67 -5.06
N PHE A 46 2.45 -0.10 -3.89
CA PHE A 46 2.76 1.29 -3.69
C PHE A 46 4.02 1.45 -2.84
N ILE A 47 4.77 2.50 -3.12
CA ILE A 47 5.89 2.95 -2.30
C ILE A 47 5.50 4.15 -1.45
N ALA A 48 5.97 4.20 -0.21
CA ALA A 48 5.84 5.36 0.65
C ALA A 48 6.68 6.51 0.08
N VAL A 49 6.11 7.71 0.05
CA VAL A 49 6.82 8.94 -0.34
C VAL A 49 6.57 10.04 0.70
N PRO A 50 7.53 10.96 0.91
CA PRO A 50 7.41 11.94 1.99
C PRO A 50 6.33 13.01 1.74
N SER A 51 6.07 13.36 0.47
CA SER A 51 5.00 14.30 0.06
C SER A 51 4.78 14.26 -1.45
N ASP A 52 3.74 14.93 -1.94
CA ASP A 52 3.52 15.18 -3.37
C ASP A 52 4.19 16.47 -3.89
N ALA A 53 4.95 17.18 -3.04
CA ALA A 53 5.58 18.44 -3.37
C ALA A 53 6.74 18.25 -4.35
N GLY A 54 6.75 19.06 -5.41
CA GLY A 54 7.78 19.01 -6.45
C GLY A 54 7.60 17.89 -7.48
N LEU A 55 6.57 17.04 -7.34
CA LEU A 55 6.23 16.05 -8.35
C LEU A 55 5.36 16.67 -9.45
N GLU A 56 5.79 16.51 -10.70
CA GLU A 56 4.98 16.85 -11.86
C GLU A 56 3.79 15.87 -12.03
N ILE A 57 2.77 16.25 -12.82
CA ILE A 57 1.56 15.43 -13.04
C ILE A 57 1.90 14.00 -13.50
N TYR A 58 2.86 13.86 -14.41
CA TYR A 58 3.29 12.55 -14.89
C TYR A 58 4.06 11.74 -13.84
N GLU A 59 4.73 12.42 -12.91
CA GLU A 59 5.46 11.77 -11.81
C GLU A 59 4.53 11.31 -10.71
N LYS A 60 3.39 12.01 -10.52
CA LYS A 60 2.33 11.56 -9.63
C LYS A 60 1.71 10.27 -10.14
N SER A 61 1.48 10.15 -11.45
CA SER A 61 0.91 8.99 -12.15
C SER A 61 -0.34 8.45 -11.45
N GLN A 62 -0.18 7.63 -10.41
CA GLN A 62 -1.21 7.30 -9.46
C GLN A 62 -0.66 7.39 -8.04
N MET A 63 -1.36 8.13 -7.19
CA MET A 63 -0.89 8.43 -5.84
C MET A 63 -2.09 8.54 -4.90
N MET A 64 -1.89 8.17 -3.64
CA MET A 64 -2.89 8.22 -2.58
C MET A 64 -2.31 8.96 -1.37
N GLU A 65 -3.17 9.65 -0.63
CA GLU A 65 -2.86 10.16 0.71
C GLU A 65 -3.95 9.71 1.68
N PHE A 66 -3.53 9.09 2.79
CA PHE A 66 -4.38 8.82 3.94
C PHE A 66 -3.97 9.74 5.08
N ARG A 67 -4.95 10.39 5.70
CA ARG A 67 -4.73 11.27 6.86
C ARG A 67 -5.44 10.75 8.10
N SER A 68 -4.88 11.07 9.26
CA SER A 68 -5.36 10.61 10.57
C SER A 68 -6.73 11.17 10.96
N ASP A 69 -7.22 12.20 10.26
CA ASP A 69 -8.56 12.76 10.43
C ASP A 69 -9.62 12.07 9.56
N GLY A 70 -9.27 10.96 8.91
CA GLY A 70 -10.17 10.22 8.00
C GLY A 70 -10.23 10.81 6.59
N PHE A 71 -9.50 11.91 6.31
CA PHE A 71 -9.41 12.44 4.95
C PHE A 71 -8.59 11.52 4.05
N PHE A 72 -9.09 11.32 2.84
CA PHE A 72 -8.41 10.60 1.78
C PHE A 72 -8.37 11.44 0.51
N ARG A 73 -7.31 11.31 -0.29
CA ARG A 73 -7.36 11.75 -1.69
C ARG A 73 -6.58 10.83 -2.60
N GLN A 74 -7.04 10.69 -3.83
CA GLN A 74 -6.36 9.93 -4.87
C GLN A 74 -6.09 10.81 -6.08
N PHE A 75 -4.87 10.73 -6.59
CA PHE A 75 -4.50 11.21 -7.91
C PHE A 75 -4.50 10.02 -8.85
N PHE A 76 -5.17 10.13 -9.99
CA PHE A 76 -5.13 9.11 -11.03
C PHE A 76 -4.91 9.74 -12.40
N TRP A 77 -3.85 9.31 -13.06
CA TRP A 77 -3.54 9.66 -14.44
C TRP A 77 -3.15 8.40 -15.22
N ASN A 78 -3.89 8.10 -16.29
CA ASN A 78 -3.56 7.02 -17.20
C ASN A 78 -2.78 7.57 -18.41
N TRP A 79 -1.56 7.08 -18.57
CA TRP A 79 -0.66 7.43 -19.67
C TRP A 79 -1.10 6.77 -20.99
N CYS A 80 -2.24 7.18 -21.55
CA CYS A 80 -2.64 6.78 -22.91
C CYS A 80 -2.46 7.91 -23.94
N GLY A 81 -1.41 8.73 -23.75
CA GLY A 81 -0.84 9.57 -24.82
C GLY A 81 -1.61 10.85 -25.18
N THR A 82 -2.66 11.21 -24.43
CA THR A 82 -3.31 12.52 -24.56
C THR A 82 -3.06 13.32 -23.29
N PRO A 83 -2.57 14.57 -23.38
CA PRO A 83 -2.51 15.47 -22.23
C PRO A 83 -3.88 15.56 -21.55
N PRO A 84 -3.95 15.72 -20.23
CA PRO A 84 -5.21 15.78 -19.51
C PRO A 84 -6.15 16.84 -20.12
N VAL A 85 -7.30 16.41 -20.63
CA VAL A 85 -8.37 17.31 -21.13
C VAL A 85 -9.22 17.84 -19.97
N ILE A 86 -9.15 17.16 -18.82
CA ILE A 86 -9.78 17.51 -17.55
C ILE A 86 -8.62 17.80 -16.59
N PRO A 87 -8.67 18.80 -15.69
CA PRO A 87 -7.63 18.93 -14.69
C PRO A 87 -7.45 17.59 -13.97
N SER A 88 -6.30 16.95 -14.19
CA SER A 88 -5.84 15.81 -13.41
C SER A 88 -5.46 16.40 -12.06
N ASP A 89 -6.45 16.47 -11.19
CA ASP A 89 -6.34 16.96 -9.83
C ASP A 89 -6.62 15.83 -8.85
N TRP A 90 -6.33 16.08 -7.58
CA TRP A 90 -6.63 15.17 -6.50
C TRP A 90 -8.14 15.03 -6.33
N MET A 91 -8.63 13.79 -6.35
CA MET A 91 -10.00 13.45 -6.01
C MET A 91 -10.12 13.26 -4.49
N PRO A 92 -10.79 14.15 -3.75
CA PRO A 92 -10.91 14.05 -2.30
C PRO A 92 -12.01 13.06 -1.90
N GLY A 93 -11.86 12.48 -0.73
CA GLY A 93 -12.79 11.53 -0.13
C GLY A 93 -12.55 11.37 1.36
N GLN A 94 -13.15 10.33 1.90
CA GLN A 94 -12.94 9.88 3.27
C GLN A 94 -12.53 8.41 3.24
N TRP A 95 -11.79 7.97 4.25
CA TRP A 95 -11.46 6.57 4.44
C TRP A 95 -11.77 6.11 5.86
N GLN A 96 -12.04 4.81 5.99
CA GLN A 96 -12.23 4.15 7.27
C GLN A 96 -11.82 2.68 7.16
N GLU A 97 -11.36 2.10 8.26
CA GLU A 97 -11.18 0.66 8.37
C GLU A 97 -12.51 0.01 8.81
N LEU A 98 -13.01 -0.95 8.03
CA LEU A 98 -14.26 -1.67 8.32
C LEU A 98 -14.02 -2.89 9.23
N SER A 99 -12.90 -3.56 9.03
CA SER A 99 -12.37 -4.66 9.82
C SER A 99 -10.86 -4.69 9.63
N GLU A 100 -10.13 -5.44 10.46
CA GLU A 100 -8.66 -5.54 10.38
C GLU A 100 -8.17 -5.74 8.94
N GLY A 101 -7.43 -4.74 8.42
CA GLY A 101 -6.85 -4.74 7.08
C GLY A 101 -7.83 -4.46 5.93
N HIS A 102 -9.12 -4.25 6.19
CA HIS A 102 -10.13 -3.93 5.18
C HIS A 102 -10.49 -2.45 5.21
N ILE A 103 -10.11 -1.73 4.16
CA ILE A 103 -10.32 -0.29 4.04
C ILE A 103 -11.45 0.02 3.06
N GLU A 104 -12.29 0.97 3.45
CA GLU A 104 -13.27 1.62 2.59
C GLU A 104 -12.81 3.03 2.27
N VAL A 105 -12.91 3.42 0.99
CA VAL A 105 -12.71 4.80 0.53
C VAL A 105 -13.97 5.32 -0.17
N GLN A 106 -14.53 6.40 0.36
CA GLN A 106 -15.68 7.09 -0.23
C GLN A 106 -15.22 8.41 -0.84
N PHE A 107 -15.19 8.46 -2.18
CA PHE A 107 -14.90 9.71 -2.89
C PHE A 107 -16.07 10.68 -2.80
N SER A 108 -15.78 11.97 -2.72
CA SER A 108 -16.79 13.02 -2.56
C SER A 108 -17.78 13.08 -3.73
N GLU A 109 -17.33 12.69 -4.93
CA GLU A 109 -18.13 12.72 -6.15
C GLU A 109 -18.62 11.33 -6.61
N ALA A 110 -18.22 10.25 -5.92
CA ALA A 110 -18.65 8.89 -6.26
C ALA A 110 -19.90 8.49 -5.48
N VAL A 111 -20.80 7.74 -6.13
CA VAL A 111 -22.01 7.22 -5.48
C VAL A 111 -21.71 5.98 -4.64
N THR A 112 -20.77 5.17 -5.09
CA THR A 112 -20.41 3.90 -4.43
C THR A 112 -19.00 4.03 -3.84
N PRO A 113 -18.80 3.62 -2.57
CA PRO A 113 -17.45 3.51 -2.02
C PRO A 113 -16.64 2.43 -2.75
N ARG A 114 -15.32 2.50 -2.66
CA ARG A 114 -14.41 1.44 -3.10
C ARG A 114 -13.78 0.77 -1.89
N HIS A 115 -13.47 -0.51 -2.02
CA HIS A 115 -12.92 -1.33 -0.95
C HIS A 115 -11.61 -1.98 -1.37
N PHE A 116 -10.72 -2.19 -0.41
CA PHE A 116 -9.52 -3.00 -0.61
C PHE A 116 -9.06 -3.65 0.69
N GLU A 117 -8.36 -4.76 0.55
CA GLU A 117 -7.67 -5.45 1.64
C GLU A 117 -6.17 -5.12 1.59
N ILE A 118 -5.57 -4.88 2.76
CA ILE A 118 -4.13 -4.72 2.91
C ILE A 118 -3.50 -6.11 2.94
N ILE A 119 -2.66 -6.39 1.95
CA ILE A 119 -1.92 -7.66 1.84
C ILE A 119 -0.55 -7.54 2.52
N GLU A 120 0.11 -6.39 2.36
CA GLU A 120 1.38 -6.07 3.01
C GLU A 120 1.41 -4.58 3.34
N LEU A 121 1.88 -4.24 4.54
CA LEU A 121 2.12 -2.85 4.93
C LEU A 121 3.34 -2.78 5.87
N ASN A 122 4.26 -1.88 5.52
CA ASN A 122 5.41 -1.49 6.33
C ASN A 122 5.77 -0.02 6.05
N GLU A 123 6.84 0.48 6.68
CA GLU A 123 7.27 1.89 6.57
C GLU A 123 7.59 2.35 5.13
N THR A 124 7.79 1.43 4.20
CA THR A 124 8.24 1.72 2.83
C THR A 124 7.30 1.21 1.74
N HIS A 125 6.54 0.16 2.00
CA HIS A 125 5.69 -0.51 1.00
C HIS A 125 4.28 -0.76 1.52
N LEU A 126 3.34 -0.65 0.59
CA LEU A 126 1.94 -1.01 0.74
C LEU A 126 1.54 -1.87 -0.46
N VAL A 127 0.97 -3.04 -0.20
CA VAL A 127 0.34 -3.88 -1.21
C VAL A 127 -1.12 -4.05 -0.85
N ILE A 128 -2.01 -3.71 -1.77
CA ILE A 128 -3.46 -3.86 -1.59
C ILE A 128 -4.04 -4.81 -2.63
N HIS A 129 -5.13 -5.48 -2.25
CA HIS A 129 -6.02 -6.22 -3.13
C HIS A 129 -7.33 -5.45 -3.29
N TRP A 130 -7.68 -5.06 -4.52
CA TRP A 130 -8.95 -4.37 -4.77
C TRP A 130 -10.13 -5.34 -4.70
N ILE A 131 -11.18 -4.95 -3.97
CA ILE A 131 -12.43 -5.70 -3.87
C ILE A 131 -13.46 -5.03 -4.78
N ASP A 132 -14.04 -5.82 -5.70
CA ASP A 132 -15.13 -5.40 -6.60
C ASP A 132 -16.52 -5.43 -5.93
#